data_AF-A0A1Y6F1Y1-F1
#
_entry.id   AF-A0A1Y6F1Y1-F1
#
_cell.length_a   1.000
_cell.length_b   1.000
_cell.length_c   1.000
_cell.angle_alpha   90.00
_cell.angle_beta   90.00
_cell.angle_gamma   90.00
#
_symmetry.space_group_name_H-M   'P 1'
#
loop_
_entity.id
_entity.type
_entity.pdbx_description
1 polymer ?
#
loop_
_entity_poly.entity_id
_entity_poly.type
_entity_poly.pdbx_seq_one_letter_code
_entity_poly.pdbx_strand_id
1 'polypeptide(L)' 'MDIRAKALMWAAIILGAAFLANSQGLSDGASFALVTGLTGAAWGSINSRSSCGMGCLQ' A
#
# COMPACT_ATOMS: atom_id res chain seq x y z
N MET A 1 0.80 12.55 -10.00
CA MET A 1 -0.36 11.67 -9.71
C MET A 1 -1.09 12.18 -8.48
N ASP A 2 -2.42 12.26 -8.55
CA ASP A 2 -3.27 12.75 -7.47
C ASP A 2 -3.25 11.79 -6.26
N ILE A 3 -3.38 12.34 -5.04
CA ILE A 3 -3.33 11.56 -3.79
C ILE A 3 -4.47 10.52 -3.75
N ARG A 4 -5.62 10.88 -4.31
CA ARG A 4 -6.80 10.03 -4.42
C ARG A 4 -6.55 8.84 -5.34
N ALA A 5 -5.91 9.06 -6.49
CA ALA A 5 -5.56 7.99 -7.42
C ALA A 5 -4.54 7.01 -6.79
N LYS A 6 -3.59 7.53 -6.01
CA LYS A 6 -2.63 6.72 -5.26
C LYS A 6 -3.30 5.87 -4.19
N ALA A 7 -4.26 6.44 -3.46
CA ALA A 7 -5.07 5.71 -2.48
C ALA A 7 -5.92 4.60 -3.13
N LEU A 8 -6.55 4.89 -4.29
CA LEU A 8 -7.33 3.90 -5.03
C LEU A 8 -6.47 2.72 -5.53
N MET A 9 -5.24 2.98 -5.99
CA MET A 9 -4.30 1.91 -6.37
C MET A 9 -3.97 1.00 -5.18
N TRP A 10 -3.66 1.58 -4.02
CA TRP A 10 -3.37 0.80 -2.81
C TRP A 10 -4.59 0.01 -2.32
N ALA A 11 -5.79 0.58 -2.39
CA ALA A 11 -7.01 -0.12 -2.04
C ALA A 11 -7.23 -1.37 -2.93
N ALA A 12 -7.00 -1.25 -4.25
CA ALA A 12 -7.09 -2.38 -5.17
C ALA A 12 -6.05 -3.48 -4.86
N ILE A 13 -4.82 -3.09 -4.51
CA ILE A 13 -3.75 -4.04 -4.14
C ILE A 13 -4.10 -4.79 -2.84
N ILE A 14 -4.61 -4.09 -1.82
CA ILE A 14 -4.99 -4.70 -0.54
C ILE A 14 -6.14 -5.69 -0.73
N LEU A 15 -7.16 -5.33 -1.52
CA LEU A 15 -8.27 -6.22 -1.85
C LEU A 15 -7.80 -7.46 -2.63
N GLY A 16 -6.92 -7.29 -3.62
CA GLY A 16 -6.35 -8.40 -4.38
C GLY A 16 -5.51 -9.34 -3.49
N ALA A 17 -4.70 -8.79 -2.60
CA ALA A 17 -3.91 -9.57 -1.65
C ALA A 17 -4.79 -10.34 -0.66
N ALA A 18 -5.87 -9.72 -0.16
CA ALA A 18 -6.83 -10.38 0.72
C ALA A 18 -7.54 -11.54 0.00
N PHE A 19 -7.93 -11.35 -1.26
CA PHE A 19 -8.55 -12.40 -2.06
C PHE A 19 -7.60 -13.57 -2.32
N LEU A 20 -6.34 -13.28 -2.64
CA LEU A 20 -5.28 -14.30 -2.84
C LEU A 20 -4.91 -15.03 -1.54
N ALA A 21 -4.92 -14.34 -0.40
CA ALA A 21 -4.69 -14.97 0.89
C ALA A 21 -5.85 -15.91 1.25
N ASN A 22 -7.09 -15.50 0.97
CA ASN A 22 -8.28 -16.32 1.15
C ASN A 22 -8.30 -17.55 0.23
N SER A 23 -7.90 -17.42 -1.05
CA SER A 23 -7.88 -18.56 -1.98
C SER A 23 -6.79 -19.59 -1.68
N GLN A 24 -5.68 -19.17 -1.07
CA GLN A 24 -4.58 -20.06 -0.69
C GLN A 24 -4.73 -20.64 0.73
N GLY A 25 -5.81 -20.32 1.44
CA GLY A 25 -6.05 -20.80 2.80
C GLY A 25 -4.96 -20.37 3.79
N LEU A 26 -4.38 -19.17 3.60
CA LEU A 26 -3.35 -18.65 4.49
C LEU A 26 -3.90 -18.53 5.92
N SER A 27 -3.14 -19.05 6.88
CA SER A 27 -3.38 -18.89 8.32
C SER A 27 -3.62 -17.42 8.67
N ASP A 28 -4.54 -17.14 9.60
CA ASP A 28 -4.96 -15.79 9.99
C ASP A 28 -3.80 -14.81 10.24
N GLY A 29 -2.68 -15.30 10.79
CA GLY A 29 -1.48 -14.50 11.04
C GLY A 29 -0.79 -13.98 9.77
N ALA A 30 -0.78 -14.76 8.68
CA ALA A 30 -0.15 -14.36 7.43
C ALA A 30 -1.03 -13.36 6.65
N SER A 31 -2.35 -13.55 6.69
CA SER A 31 -3.32 -12.58 6.17
C SER A 31 -3.24 -11.25 6.92
N PHE A 32 -3.12 -11.30 8.25
CA PHE A 32 -2.93 -10.11 9.08
C PHE A 32 -1.62 -9.39 8.76
N ALA A 33 -0.50 -10.11 8.67
CA ALA A 33 0.80 -9.54 8.32
C ALA A 33 0.81 -8.91 6.91
N LEU A 34 0.15 -9.54 5.94
CA LEU A 34 0.00 -9.00 4.58
C LEU A 34 -0.79 -7.69 4.57
N VAL A 35 -1.97 -7.67 5.21
CA VAL A 35 -2.83 -6.48 5.23
C VAL A 35 -2.16 -5.35 5.99
N THR A 36 -1.57 -5.62 7.16
CA THR A 36 -0.88 -4.59 7.95
C THR A 36 0.39 -4.07 7.26
N GLY A 37 1.19 -4.96 6.65
CA GLY A 37 2.36 -4.58 5.86
C GLY A 37 2.01 -3.71 4.65
N LEU A 38 1.00 -4.11 3.87
CA LEU A 38 0.49 -3.32 2.74
C LEU A 38 -0.10 -1.97 3.18
N THR A 39 -0.80 -1.94 4.31
CA THR A 39 -1.35 -0.69 4.87
C THR A 39 -0.23 0.27 5.30
N GLY A 40 0.83 -0.24 5.95
CA GLY A 40 2.00 0.56 6.30
C GLY A 40 2.75 1.09 5.07
N ALA A 41 2.92 0.24 4.05
CA ALA A 41 3.52 0.64 2.77
C ALA A 41 2.67 1.70 2.05
N ALA A 42 1.34 1.55 2.05
CA ALA A 42 0.41 2.54 1.52
C ALA A 42 0.53 3.88 2.27
N TRP A 43 0.55 3.84 3.60
CA TRP A 43 0.69 5.05 4.43
C TRP A 43 1.99 5.80 4.13
N GLY A 44 3.13 5.11 4.12
CA GLY A 44 4.43 5.72 3.81
C GLY A 44 4.50 6.25 2.38
N SER A 45 3.86 5.56 1.43
CA SER A 45 3.78 5.97 0.04
C SER A 45 2.88 7.18 -0.18
N ILE A 46 1.78 7.31 0.56
CA ILE A 46 0.79 8.40 0.44
C ILE A 46 1.29 9.64 1.20
N ASN A 47 1.88 9.45 2.38
CA ASN A 47 2.45 10.53 3.20
C ASN A 47 3.88 10.93 2.83
N SER A 48 4.53 10.23 1.89
CA SER A 48 5.72 10.75 1.19
C SER A 48 5.33 11.90 0.25
N ARG A 49 4.82 12.99 0.84
CA ARG A 49 4.81 14.34 0.27
C ARG A 49 5.66 15.21 1.17
N SER A 50 6.97 15.07 1.04
CA SER A 50 7.93 16.05 1.53
C SER A 50 9.22 15.96 0.71
N SER A 51 9.25 16.69 -0.40
CA SER A 51 10.26 17.73 -0.64
C SER A 51 11.75 17.42 -0.37
N CYS A 52 12.27 16.23 -0.69
CA CYS A 52 13.71 15.95 -0.62
C CYS A 52 14.30 15.36 -1.91
N GLY A 53 13.79 15.72 -3.10
CA GLY A 53 14.36 15.19 -4.34
C GLY A 53 14.12 15.96 -5.64
N MET A 54 13.52 17.15 -5.61
CA MET A 54 13.25 17.91 -6.84
C MET A 54 13.38 19.43 -6.67
N GLY A 55 14.22 19.87 -5.72
CA GLY A 55 14.54 21.29 -5.49
C GLY A 55 16.04 21.62 -5.57
N CYS A 56 16.88 20.63 -5.91
CA CYS A 56 18.33 20.78 -6.09
C CYS A 56 18.80 20.37 -7.50
N LEU A 57 17.88 20.36 -8.47
CA LEU A 57 18.16 20.16 -9.90
C LEU A 57 17.48 21.26 -10.76
N GLN A 58 17.56 22.51 -10.29
CA GLN A 58 17.34 23.71 -11.12
C GLN A 58 18.46 24.71 -10.84
#